data_AF-A0A7X6XA05-F1
#
_entry.id   AF-A0A7X6XA05-F1
#
_cell.length_a   1.000
_cell.length_b   1.000
_cell.length_c   1.000
_cell.angle_alpha   90.00
_cell.angle_beta   90.00
_cell.angle_gamma   90.00
#
_symmetry.space_group_name_H-M   'P 1'
#
loop_
_entity.id
_entity.type
_entity.pdbx_description
1 polymer ?
#
loop_
_entity_poly.entity_id
_entity_poly.type
_entity_poly.pdbx_seq_one_letter_code
_entity_poly.pdbx_strand_id
1 'polypeptide(L)'
;MLKEKKQRLAILSVIAIALAILLLVVEIDSTTQMMGLVIVAIAYLAIGYLILRKPKKPVIKEVGKAGRDIITALGSRENIESVDHCVTRVKVSVKSSAIVNDDRLRELGVLGVIKPSNTSVHLITKDLTEAIANELKRILND
;
A
#
# COMPACT_ATOMS: atom_id res chain seq x y z
N MET A 1 -22.47 2.00 -16.30
CA MET A 1 -23.71 2.78 -16.03
C MET A 1 -24.39 2.46 -14.70
N LEU A 2 -24.63 1.19 -14.31
CA LEU A 2 -25.27 0.87 -13.02
C LEU A 2 -24.45 1.29 -11.78
N LYS A 3 -23.11 1.20 -11.87
CA LYS A 3 -22.19 1.49 -10.75
C LYS A 3 -22.18 2.98 -10.37
N GLU A 4 -22.20 3.87 -11.36
CA GLU A 4 -22.30 5.33 -11.15
C GLU A 4 -23.66 5.75 -10.60
N LYS A 5 -24.76 5.13 -11.06
CA LYS A 5 -26.10 5.40 -10.50
C LYS A 5 -26.20 5.01 -9.02
N LYS A 6 -25.66 3.84 -8.64
CA LYS A 6 -25.60 3.43 -7.22
C LYS A 6 -24.75 4.37 -6.37
N GLN A 7 -23.63 4.86 -6.90
CA GLN A 7 -22.76 5.79 -6.18
C GLN A 7 -23.41 7.17 -6.00
N ARG A 8 -24.10 7.70 -7.02
CA ARG A 8 -24.87 8.95 -6.90
C ARG A 8 -26.01 8.83 -5.89
N LEU A 9 -26.72 7.70 -5.90
CA LEU A 9 -27.81 7.45 -4.96
C LEU A 9 -27.31 7.38 -3.51
N ALA A 10 -26.16 6.75 -3.26
CA ALA A 10 -25.53 6.70 -1.95
C ALA A 10 -25.06 8.09 -1.46
N ILE A 11 -24.55 8.93 -2.36
CA ILE A 11 -24.15 10.30 -2.00
C ILE A 11 -25.39 11.14 -1.64
N LEU A 12 -26.47 11.04 -2.43
CA LEU A 12 -27.72 11.73 -2.15
C LEU A 12 -28.33 11.32 -0.81
N SER A 13 -28.31 10.03 -0.45
CA SER A 13 -28.84 9.58 0.84
C SER A 13 -28.01 10.08 2.02
N VAL A 14 -26.67 10.09 1.91
CA VAL A 14 -25.80 10.64 2.97
C VAL A 14 -26.02 12.14 3.16
N ILE A 15 -26.15 12.90 2.07
CA ILE A 15 -26.43 14.35 2.13
C ILE A 15 -27.80 14.60 2.79
N ALA A 16 -28.82 13.83 2.42
CA ALA A 16 -30.16 13.96 3.00
C ALA A 16 -30.17 13.67 4.51
N ILE A 17 -29.46 12.63 4.96
CA ILE A 17 -29.34 12.30 6.39
C ILE A 17 -28.60 13.40 7.15
N ALA A 18 -27.49 13.91 6.60
CA ALA A 18 -26.73 14.99 7.23
C ALA A 18 -27.56 16.28 7.36
N LEU A 19 -28.33 16.63 6.32
CA LEU A 19 -29.22 17.80 6.34
C LEU A 19 -30.35 17.64 7.36
N ALA A 20 -30.94 16.44 7.47
CA ALA A 20 -31.98 16.14 8.46
C ALA A 20 -31.45 16.25 9.91
N ILE A 21 -30.25 15.74 10.17
CA ILE A 21 -29.60 15.88 11.48
C ILE A 21 -29.32 17.35 11.80
N LEU A 22 -28.86 18.13 10.81
CA LEU A 22 -28.63 19.56 11.00
C LEU A 22 -29.92 20.31 11.35
N LEU A 23 -31.03 20.01 10.68
CA LEU A 23 -32.34 20.61 10.98
C LEU A 23 -32.84 20.23 12.38
N LEU A 24 -32.68 18.97 12.79
CA LEU A 24 -33.03 18.54 14.15
C LEU A 24 -32.23 19.26 15.23
N VAL A 25 -30.96 19.59 14.96
CA VAL A 25 -30.13 20.37 15.88
C VAL A 25 -30.59 21.83 15.97
N VAL A 26 -31.24 22.39 14.93
CA VAL A 26 -31.73 23.78 14.89
C VAL A 26 -32.97 24.02 15.79
N GLU A 27 -33.72 22.97 16.16
CA GLU A 27 -34.96 23.11 16.98
C GLU A 27 -34.75 22.98 18.50
N ILE A 28 -33.53 22.67 18.95
CA ILE A 28 -33.25 22.44 20.38
C ILE A 28 -32.89 23.77 21.08
N ASP A 29 -33.16 23.88 22.39
CA ASP A 29 -32.79 25.03 23.23
C ASP A 29 -31.28 25.38 23.10
N SER A 30 -30.92 26.68 23.14
CA SER A 30 -29.64 27.21 22.63
C SER A 30 -28.39 26.60 23.29
N THR A 31 -28.52 26.13 24.54
CA THR A 31 -27.48 25.44 25.29
C THR A 31 -27.20 24.03 24.76
N THR A 32 -28.22 23.31 24.32
CA THR A 32 -28.08 21.95 23.77
C THR A 32 -27.60 21.98 22.31
N GLN A 33 -27.94 23.05 21.56
CA GLN A 33 -27.42 23.26 20.19
C GLN A 33 -25.90 23.40 20.17
N MET A 34 -25.35 24.18 21.10
CA MET A 34 -23.91 24.42 21.20
C MET A 34 -23.15 23.11 21.48
N MET A 35 -23.65 22.27 22.39
CA MET A 35 -23.03 20.98 22.69
C MET A 35 -23.13 20.01 21.50
N GLY A 36 -24.27 19.98 20.80
CA GLY A 36 -24.47 19.18 19.60
C GLY A 36 -23.51 19.54 18.46
N LEU A 37 -23.36 20.84 18.16
CA LEU A 37 -22.45 21.31 17.11
C LEU A 37 -20.98 21.01 17.43
N VAL A 38 -20.57 21.10 18.70
CA VAL A 38 -19.21 20.78 19.13
C VAL A 38 -18.90 19.29 18.95
N ILE A 39 -19.83 18.40 19.33
CA ILE A 39 -19.65 16.95 19.14
C ILE A 39 -19.56 16.58 17.66
N VAL A 40 -20.42 17.17 16.82
CA VAL A 40 -20.39 16.95 15.37
C VAL A 40 -19.07 17.44 14.77
N ALA A 41 -18.60 18.63 15.16
CA ALA A 41 -17.32 19.17 14.69
C ALA A 41 -16.13 18.27 15.08
N ILE A 42 -16.09 17.78 16.33
CA ILE A 42 -15.05 16.86 16.80
C ILE A 42 -15.11 15.54 16.03
N ALA A 43 -16.30 14.99 15.80
CA ALA A 43 -16.47 13.77 15.03
C ALA A 43 -15.99 13.92 13.58
N TYR A 44 -16.32 15.03 12.92
CA TYR A 44 -15.82 15.33 11.57
C TYR A 44 -14.30 15.50 11.52
N LEU A 45 -13.71 16.16 12.51
CA LEU A 45 -12.25 16.30 12.62
C LEU A 45 -11.57 14.96 12.89
N ALA A 46 -12.12 14.12 13.75
CA ALA A 46 -11.60 12.79 14.04
C ALA A 46 -11.70 11.85 12.83
N ILE A 47 -12.84 11.82 12.14
CA ILE A 47 -13.03 11.05 10.90
C ILE A 47 -12.08 11.57 9.81
N GLY A 48 -11.96 12.89 9.65
CA GLY A 48 -11.01 13.51 8.72
C GLY A 48 -9.56 13.13 9.05
N TYR A 49 -9.17 13.19 10.32
CA TYR A 49 -7.85 12.77 10.80
C TYR A 49 -7.58 11.28 10.52
N LEU A 50 -8.57 10.41 10.74
CA LEU A 50 -8.46 8.98 10.47
C LEU A 50 -8.38 8.69 8.96
N ILE A 51 -9.12 9.41 8.11
CA ILE A 51 -9.08 9.27 6.65
C ILE A 51 -7.76 9.80 6.06
N LEU A 52 -7.20 10.87 6.63
CA LEU A 52 -5.96 11.49 6.18
C LEU A 52 -4.70 10.73 6.59
N ARG A 53 -4.82 9.75 7.49
CA ARG A 53 -3.71 8.89 7.93
C ARG A 53 -3.34 7.90 6.82
N LYS A 54 -2.71 8.37 5.74
CA LYS A 54 -2.18 7.49 4.69
C LYS A 54 -1.03 6.67 5.28
N PRO A 55 -1.01 5.33 5.10
CA PRO A 55 0.11 4.52 5.55
C PRO A 55 1.38 4.97 4.84
N LYS A 56 2.44 5.17 5.63
CA LYS A 56 3.76 5.60 5.14
C LYS A 56 4.29 4.50 4.22
N LYS A 57 4.31 4.73 2.90
CA LYS A 57 4.85 3.76 1.94
C LYS A 57 6.33 3.50 2.24
N PRO A 58 6.78 2.24 2.31
CA PRO A 58 8.19 1.93 2.46
C PRO A 58 8.93 2.43 1.22
N VAL A 59 9.94 3.27 1.43
CA VAL A 59 10.85 3.77 0.40
C VAL A 59 12.19 3.10 0.66
N ILE A 60 12.80 2.51 -0.38
CA ILE A 60 14.13 1.90 -0.32
C ILE A 60 15.12 3.03 0.01
N LYS A 61 15.59 3.07 1.26
CA LYS A 61 16.44 4.17 1.72
C LYS A 61 17.90 4.03 1.29
N GLU A 62 18.40 2.81 1.05
CA GLU A 62 19.76 2.57 0.56
C GLU A 62 19.87 1.23 -0.19
N VAL A 63 20.25 1.28 -1.47
CA VAL A 63 20.32 0.10 -2.36
C VAL A 63 21.37 -0.93 -1.87
N GLY A 64 22.50 -0.48 -1.33
CA GLY A 64 23.60 -1.36 -0.90
C GLY A 64 23.36 -2.14 0.41
N LYS A 65 22.43 -1.68 1.27
CA LYS A 65 22.00 -2.46 2.45
C LYS A 65 20.79 -3.34 2.12
N ALA A 66 19.89 -2.83 1.26
CA ALA A 66 18.70 -3.55 0.82
C ALA A 66 19.02 -4.80 -0.02
N GLY A 67 20.10 -4.80 -0.82
CA GLY A 67 20.43 -5.94 -1.70
C GLY A 67 20.58 -7.28 -0.97
N ARG A 68 21.31 -7.31 0.15
CA ARG A 68 21.49 -8.53 0.97
C ARG A 68 20.18 -8.99 1.60
N ASP A 69 19.41 -8.04 2.15
CA ASP A 69 18.12 -8.35 2.77
C ASP A 69 17.11 -8.90 1.73
N ILE A 70 17.16 -8.40 0.49
CA ILE A 70 16.33 -8.90 -0.62
C ILE A 70 16.74 -10.34 -0.97
N ILE A 71 18.04 -10.66 -1.03
CA ILE A 71 18.52 -12.02 -1.28
C ILE A 71 18.07 -12.97 -0.17
N THR A 72 18.18 -12.57 1.09
CA THR A 72 17.67 -13.36 2.22
C THR A 72 16.17 -13.57 2.12
N ALA A 73 15.40 -12.52 1.77
CA ALA A 73 13.95 -12.62 1.59
C ALA A 73 13.55 -13.50 0.39
N LEU A 74 14.40 -13.60 -0.63
CA LEU A 74 14.22 -14.51 -1.76
C LEU A 74 14.58 -15.97 -1.44
N GLY A 75 14.97 -16.31 -0.21
CA GLY A 75 15.33 -17.67 0.18
C GLY A 75 16.84 -17.95 0.13
N SER A 76 17.66 -16.92 0.30
CA SER A 76 19.14 -16.96 0.24
C SER A 76 19.70 -17.09 -1.18
N ARG A 77 21.03 -16.91 -1.31
CA ARG A 77 21.75 -16.96 -2.60
C ARG A 77 21.54 -18.29 -3.34
N GLU A 78 21.48 -19.39 -2.62
CA GLU A 78 21.33 -20.73 -3.20
C GLU A 78 19.99 -20.94 -3.92
N ASN A 79 18.97 -20.16 -3.55
CA ASN A 79 17.65 -20.25 -4.18
C ASN A 79 17.57 -19.45 -5.48
N ILE A 80 18.49 -18.51 -5.74
CA ILE A 80 18.44 -17.62 -6.90
C ILE A 80 19.29 -18.22 -8.04
N GLU A 81 18.68 -18.40 -9.20
CA GLU A 81 19.36 -18.93 -10.40
C GLU A 81 19.78 -17.81 -11.34
N SER A 82 18.88 -16.87 -11.60
CA SER A 82 19.15 -15.72 -12.46
C SER A 82 18.32 -14.52 -12.07
N VAL A 83 18.85 -13.34 -12.35
CA VAL A 83 18.17 -12.06 -12.11
C VAL A 83 18.16 -11.28 -13.41
N ASP A 84 16.96 -10.95 -13.88
CA ASP A 84 16.70 -10.10 -15.02
C ASP A 84 15.86 -8.91 -14.59
N HIS A 85 15.87 -7.84 -15.38
CA HIS A 85 15.02 -6.68 -15.10
C HIS A 85 14.35 -6.18 -16.37
N CYS A 86 13.16 -5.62 -16.16
CA CYS A 86 12.43 -4.83 -17.14
C CYS A 86 12.33 -3.39 -16.62
N VAL A 87 11.59 -2.53 -17.33
CA VAL A 87 11.41 -1.12 -16.94
C VAL A 87 10.77 -0.99 -15.55
N THR A 88 9.77 -1.81 -15.21
CA THR A 88 8.98 -1.66 -13.97
C THR A 88 9.04 -2.84 -13.01
N ARG A 89 9.73 -3.93 -13.39
CA ARG A 89 9.76 -5.19 -12.64
C ARG A 89 11.12 -5.87 -12.71
N VAL A 90 11.58 -6.45 -11.61
CA VAL A 90 12.72 -7.38 -11.56
C VAL A 90 12.18 -8.80 -11.67
N LYS A 91 12.67 -9.58 -12.64
CA LYS A 91 12.37 -11.00 -12.79
C LYS A 91 13.50 -11.80 -12.14
N VAL A 92 13.16 -12.63 -11.18
CA VAL A 92 14.09 -13.52 -10.49
C VAL A 92 13.67 -14.96 -10.79
N SER A 93 14.58 -15.73 -11.38
CA SER A 93 14.43 -17.18 -11.47
C SER A 93 14.93 -17.79 -10.18
N VAL A 94 14.10 -18.61 -9.55
CA VAL A 94 14.40 -19.25 -8.26
C VAL A 94 14.19 -20.75 -8.34
N LYS A 95 14.80 -21.52 -7.44
CA LYS A 95 14.55 -22.97 -7.34
C LYS A 95 13.19 -23.27 -6.70
N SER A 96 12.83 -22.51 -5.69
CA SER A 96 11.57 -22.66 -4.95
C SER A 96 11.00 -21.31 -4.54
N SER A 97 9.79 -20.98 -5.02
CA SER A 97 9.09 -19.75 -4.65
C SER A 97 8.35 -19.87 -3.30
N ALA A 98 8.28 -21.08 -2.73
CA ALA A 98 7.66 -21.34 -1.43
C ALA A 98 8.46 -20.77 -0.25
N ILE A 99 9.79 -20.69 -0.37
CA ILE A 99 10.68 -20.15 0.67
C ILE A 99 10.87 -18.62 0.56
N VAL A 100 10.21 -17.99 -0.40
CA VAL A 100 10.27 -16.54 -0.62
C VAL A 100 9.32 -15.83 0.32
N ASN A 101 9.86 -14.90 1.11
CA ASN A 101 9.13 -14.08 2.07
C ASN A 101 8.60 -12.79 1.42
N ASP A 102 7.32 -12.83 1.05
CA ASP A 102 6.65 -11.73 0.35
C ASP A 102 6.48 -10.49 1.22
N ASP A 103 6.25 -10.67 2.53
CA ASP A 103 6.07 -9.58 3.48
C ASP A 103 7.38 -8.81 3.67
N ARG A 104 8.49 -9.55 3.84
CA ARG A 104 9.81 -8.93 3.96
C ARG A 104 10.19 -8.16 2.70
N LEU A 105 9.86 -8.67 1.51
CA LEU A 105 10.09 -7.96 0.25
C LEU A 105 9.28 -6.65 0.18
N ARG A 106 8.03 -6.65 0.67
CA ARG A 106 7.21 -5.43 0.76
C ARG A 106 7.78 -4.42 1.74
N GLU A 107 8.26 -4.86 2.91
CA GLU A 107 8.95 -4.00 3.89
C GLU A 107 10.21 -3.35 3.30
N LEU A 108 10.94 -4.10 2.47
CA LEU A 108 12.13 -3.64 1.77
C LEU A 108 11.82 -2.67 0.62
N GLY A 109 10.54 -2.36 0.35
CA GLY A 109 10.10 -1.34 -0.61
C GLY A 109 9.69 -1.90 -1.98
N VAL A 110 9.53 -3.21 -2.12
CA VAL A 110 8.90 -3.81 -3.31
C VAL A 110 7.39 -3.53 -3.25
N LEU A 111 6.83 -2.96 -4.32
CA LEU A 111 5.41 -2.60 -4.40
C LEU A 111 4.50 -3.83 -4.45
N GLY A 112 5.01 -4.94 -4.99
CA GLY A 112 4.31 -6.21 -5.03
C GLY A 112 5.19 -7.34 -5.55
N VAL A 113 4.87 -8.56 -5.13
CA VAL A 113 5.53 -9.80 -5.54
C VAL A 113 4.52 -10.64 -6.29
N ILE A 114 4.88 -11.11 -7.48
CA ILE A 114 4.08 -12.02 -8.31
C ILE A 114 4.87 -13.31 -8.50
N LYS A 115 4.24 -14.46 -8.29
CA LYS A 115 4.86 -15.79 -8.46
C LYS A 115 4.13 -16.54 -9.58
N PRO A 116 4.48 -16.34 -10.87
CA PRO A 116 3.79 -17.01 -11.97
C PRO A 116 4.01 -18.52 -11.97
N SER A 117 5.13 -19.00 -11.43
CA SER A 117 5.43 -20.42 -11.26
C SER A 117 6.18 -20.68 -9.95
N ASN A 118 6.42 -21.94 -9.63
CA ASN A 118 7.25 -22.30 -8.47
C ASN A 118 8.74 -21.90 -8.63
N THR A 119 9.15 -21.56 -9.85
CA THR A 119 10.54 -21.24 -10.21
C THR A 119 10.74 -19.81 -10.69
N SER A 120 9.70 -18.98 -10.67
CA SER A 120 9.77 -17.59 -11.12
C SER A 120 9.08 -16.66 -10.15
N VAL A 121 9.75 -15.54 -9.87
CA VAL A 121 9.26 -14.49 -8.98
C VAL A 121 9.51 -13.13 -9.65
N HIS A 122 8.48 -12.31 -9.72
CA HIS A 122 8.55 -10.96 -10.27
C HIS A 122 8.33 -9.94 -9.15
N LEU A 123 9.31 -9.06 -8.95
CA LEU A 123 9.26 -7.96 -7.99
C LEU A 123 8.87 -6.67 -8.73
N ILE A 124 7.85 -5.97 -8.25
CA ILE A 124 7.42 -4.70 -8.83
C ILE A 124 8.10 -3.55 -8.09
N THR A 125 9.02 -2.85 -8.75
CA THR A 125 9.89 -1.83 -8.12
C THR A 125 9.80 -0.45 -8.79
N LYS A 126 9.16 -0.35 -9.96
CA LYS A 126 8.94 0.86 -10.76
C LYS A 126 10.23 1.64 -11.06
N ASP A 127 10.64 2.56 -10.20
CA ASP A 127 11.66 3.57 -10.50
C ASP A 127 13.10 3.10 -10.20
N LEU A 128 13.28 2.06 -9.37
CA LEU A 128 14.60 1.57 -8.92
C LEU A 128 14.96 0.18 -9.47
N THR A 129 14.28 -0.27 -10.51
CA THR A 129 14.36 -1.65 -11.01
C THR A 129 15.77 -2.04 -11.46
N GLU A 130 16.43 -1.18 -12.24
CA GLU A 130 17.79 -1.42 -12.74
C GLU A 130 18.83 -1.43 -11.61
N ALA A 131 18.77 -0.45 -10.71
CA ALA A 131 19.69 -0.34 -9.59
C ALA A 131 19.64 -1.57 -8.67
N ILE A 132 18.43 -2.06 -8.36
CA ILE A 132 18.23 -3.27 -7.54
C ILE A 132 18.78 -4.50 -8.27
N ALA A 133 18.46 -4.67 -9.56
CA ALA A 133 18.89 -5.83 -10.32
C ALA A 133 20.42 -5.88 -10.46
N ASN A 134 21.06 -4.74 -10.71
CA ASN A 134 22.51 -4.65 -10.80
C ASN A 134 23.19 -4.94 -9.46
N GLU A 135 22.63 -4.45 -8.34
CA GLU A 135 23.17 -4.76 -7.01
C GLU A 135 23.00 -6.24 -6.66
N LEU A 136 21.86 -6.86 -6.98
CA LEU A 136 21.65 -8.29 -6.81
C LEU A 136 22.69 -9.09 -7.63
N LYS A 137 22.89 -8.74 -8.91
CA LYS A 137 23.90 -9.37 -9.76
C LYS A 137 25.31 -9.22 -9.19
N ARG A 138 25.65 -8.06 -8.63
CA ARG A 138 26.94 -7.81 -7.99
C ARG A 138 27.15 -8.75 -6.81
N ILE A 139 26.19 -8.83 -5.89
CA ILE A 139 26.29 -9.71 -4.71
C ILE A 139 26.28 -11.20 -5.09
N LEU A 140 25.59 -11.58 -6.17
CA LEU A 140 25.57 -12.96 -6.67
C LEU A 140 26.86 -13.37 -7.40
N ASN A 141 27.70 -12.41 -7.79
CA ASN A 141 28.98 -12.66 -8.46
C ASN A 141 30.19 -12.46 -7.53
N ASP A 142 30.02 -11.83 -6.37
CA ASP A 142 31.00 -11.77 -5.27
C ASP A 142 31.18 -13.14 -4.58
#